data_AF-A0A348Z5L5-F1
#
_entry.id   AF-A0A348Z5L5-F1
#
_cell.length_a   1.000
_cell.length_b   1.000
_cell.length_c   1.000
_cell.angle_alpha   90.00
_cell.angle_beta   90.00
_cell.angle_gamma   90.00
#
_symmetry.space_group_name_H-M   'P 1'
#
loop_
_entity.id
_entity.type
_entity.pdbx_description
1 polymer ?
#
loop_
_entity_poly.entity_id
_entity_poly.type
_entity_poly.pdbx_seq_one_letter_code
_entity_poly.pdbx_strand_id
1 'polypeptide(L)'
;MKIKLGQDYTGVKEGWYHAKFTKYEVKGTKDTKGGRVQYGFLYFKLENGVVIREYSLLVGWKNFLPSKLIHAVKGNIKECDLDSIIGSEVGVEIRNTIALTDTYTNVCDIVSKKDVEEKIKEQNKGGEEGEVQVESNQNKFLHTLRREEVITSDDIINF
;
A
#
# COMPACT_ATOMS: atom_id res chain seq x y z
N MET A 1 0.68 -5.54 -28.96
CA MET A 1 0.61 -5.27 -27.51
C MET A 1 1.93 -4.64 -27.08
N LYS A 2 1.96 -3.32 -26.85
CA LYS A 2 3.16 -2.59 -26.44
C LYS A 2 3.11 -2.43 -24.93
N ILE A 3 4.02 -3.07 -24.21
CA ILE A 3 4.16 -2.89 -22.76
C ILE A 3 4.79 -1.51 -22.55
N LYS A 4 3.99 -0.54 -22.09
CA LYS A 4 4.52 0.75 -21.62
C LYS A 4 5.10 0.52 -20.23
N LEU A 5 6.42 0.71 -20.10
CA LEU A 5 7.12 0.81 -18.82
C LEU A 5 6.87 2.19 -18.20
N GLY A 6 5.64 2.45 -17.79
CA GLY A 6 5.27 3.44 -16.77
C GLY A 6 4.60 2.66 -15.63
N GLN A 7 4.66 3.14 -14.39
CA GLN A 7 3.87 2.54 -13.30
C GLN A 7 2.38 2.75 -13.64
N ASP A 8 1.80 1.84 -14.43
CA ASP A 8 0.37 1.79 -14.65
C ASP A 8 -0.28 1.50 -13.29
N TYR A 9 -1.31 2.26 -12.95
CA TYR A 9 -2.17 2.04 -11.79
C TYR A 9 -2.55 0.55 -11.72
N THR A 10 -1.90 -0.18 -10.81
CA THR A 10 -2.06 -1.63 -10.73
C THR A 10 -3.41 -2.07 -10.14
N GLY A 11 -4.29 -1.12 -9.79
CA GLY A 11 -5.55 -1.40 -9.09
C GLY A 11 -5.34 -2.06 -7.72
N VAL A 12 -4.13 -2.00 -7.17
CA VAL A 12 -3.80 -2.55 -5.86
C VAL A 12 -4.39 -1.64 -4.80
N LYS A 13 -5.25 -2.20 -3.95
CA LYS A 13 -5.83 -1.49 -2.80
C LYS A 13 -4.71 -1.10 -1.84
N GLU A 14 -4.87 0.01 -1.13
CA GLU A 14 -3.94 0.36 -0.07
C GLU A 14 -3.99 -0.67 1.07
N GLY A 15 -2.86 -0.84 1.76
CA GLY A 15 -2.76 -1.74 2.90
C GLY A 15 -1.50 -2.60 2.91
N TRP A 16 -1.48 -3.56 3.83
CA TRP A 16 -0.39 -4.51 4.02
C TRP A 16 -0.56 -5.75 3.16
N TYR A 17 0.55 -6.19 2.56
CA TYR A 17 0.61 -7.36 1.69
C TYR A 17 1.84 -8.21 1.97
N HIS A 18 1.69 -9.51 1.84
CA HIS A 18 2.81 -10.41 1.64
C HIS A 18 3.45 -10.18 0.28
N ALA A 19 4.78 -10.10 0.25
CA ALA A 19 5.54 -9.88 -0.97
C ALA A 19 6.90 -10.61 -0.94
N LYS A 20 7.43 -10.86 -2.13
CA LYS A 20 8.80 -11.34 -2.34
C LYS A 20 9.65 -10.22 -2.91
N PHE A 21 10.78 -9.92 -2.28
CA PHE A 21 11.78 -9.04 -2.88
C PHE A 21 12.48 -9.79 -4.03
N THR A 22 12.38 -9.29 -5.26
CA THR A 22 12.77 -10.05 -6.46
C THR A 22 14.07 -9.59 -7.09
N LYS A 23 14.36 -8.29 -7.06
CA LYS A 23 15.59 -7.68 -7.57
C LYS A 23 15.66 -6.21 -7.18
N TYR A 24 16.81 -5.60 -7.40
CA TYR A 24 16.96 -4.15 -7.45
C TYR A 24 17.74 -3.73 -8.70
N GLU A 25 17.63 -2.45 -9.07
CA GLU A 25 18.36 -1.87 -10.18
C GLU A 25 18.95 -0.52 -9.76
N VAL A 26 20.27 -0.37 -9.88
CA VAL A 26 20.93 0.93 -9.74
C VAL A 26 20.70 1.75 -10.99
N LYS A 27 20.28 3.01 -10.83
CA LYS A 27 20.01 3.94 -11.95
C LYS A 27 21.00 5.09 -12.03
N GLY A 28 21.59 5.45 -10.91
CA GLY A 28 22.62 6.47 -10.88
C GLY A 28 23.00 6.84 -9.46
N THR A 29 23.62 8.00 -9.34
CA THR A 29 24.03 8.56 -8.07
C THR A 29 23.41 9.93 -7.85
N LYS A 30 23.13 10.26 -6.60
CA LYS A 30 22.63 11.57 -6.18
C LYS A 30 23.53 12.11 -5.07
N ASP A 31 23.89 13.39 -5.19
CA ASP A 31 24.64 14.06 -4.15
C ASP A 31 23.71 14.42 -2.99
N THR A 32 24.14 14.11 -1.77
CA THR A 32 23.43 14.41 -0.52
C THR A 32 24.38 15.13 0.43
N LYS A 33 23.84 15.68 1.53
CA LYS A 33 24.67 16.28 2.59
C LYS A 33 25.69 15.29 3.18
N GLY A 34 25.40 13.99 3.14
CA GLY A 34 26.28 12.92 3.63
C GLY A 34 27.20 12.32 2.56
N GLY A 35 27.27 12.92 1.37
CA GLY A 35 28.05 12.41 0.24
C GLY A 35 27.20 11.89 -0.91
N ARG A 36 27.88 11.30 -1.90
CA ARG A 36 27.25 10.75 -3.10
C ARG A 36 26.70 9.35 -2.82
N VAL A 37 25.39 9.15 -3.01
CA VAL A 37 24.71 7.88 -2.75
C VAL A 37 24.07 7.34 -4.02
N GLN A 38 23.93 6.02 -4.12
CA GLN A 38 23.23 5.39 -5.24
C GLN A 38 21.70 5.53 -5.08
N TYR A 39 21.01 5.63 -6.20
CA TYR A 39 19.55 5.54 -6.26
C TYR A 39 19.13 4.57 -7.34
N GLY A 40 17.91 4.04 -7.22
CA GLY A 40 17.45 2.99 -8.10
C GLY A 40 16.03 2.56 -7.83
N PHE A 41 15.73 1.32 -8.26
CA PHE A 41 14.43 0.71 -8.05
C PHE A 41 14.55 -0.59 -7.28
N LEU A 42 13.62 -0.81 -6.34
CA LEU A 42 13.38 -2.08 -5.66
C LEU A 42 12.15 -2.74 -6.29
N TYR A 43 12.18 -4.05 -6.49
CA TYR A 43 11.08 -4.78 -7.12
C TYR A 43 10.49 -5.82 -6.16
N PHE A 44 9.20 -5.70 -5.88
CA PHE A 44 8.44 -6.57 -5.00
C PHE A 44 7.36 -7.29 -5.79
N LYS A 45 7.30 -8.62 -5.67
CA LYS A 45 6.20 -9.41 -6.25
C LYS A 45 5.22 -9.78 -5.14
N LEU A 46 4.00 -9.27 -5.23
CA LEU A 46 2.90 -9.62 -4.34
C LEU A 46 2.45 -11.08 -4.58
N GLU A 47 1.74 -11.67 -3.63
CA GLU A 47 1.20 -13.05 -3.74
C GLU A 47 0.27 -13.23 -4.94
N ASN A 48 -0.52 -12.20 -5.28
CA ASN A 48 -1.40 -12.20 -6.45
C ASN A 48 -0.64 -12.09 -7.79
N GLY A 49 0.70 -12.06 -7.76
CA GLY A 49 1.56 -12.01 -8.93
C GLY A 49 1.89 -10.61 -9.43
N VAL A 50 1.25 -9.57 -8.92
CA VAL A 50 1.54 -8.16 -9.28
C VAL A 50 2.96 -7.80 -8.85
N VAL A 51 3.70 -7.12 -9.73
CA VAL A 51 5.04 -6.61 -9.44
C VAL A 51 4.99 -5.11 -9.22
N ILE A 52 5.38 -4.69 -8.03
CA ILE A 52 5.51 -3.28 -7.65
C ILE A 52 6.98 -2.88 -7.77
N ARG A 53 7.20 -1.79 -8.48
CA ARG A 53 8.50 -1.16 -8.67
C ARG A 53 8.53 0.10 -7.81
N GLU A 54 9.44 0.16 -6.85
CA GLU A 54 9.55 1.28 -5.90
C GLU A 54 10.85 2.05 -6.12
N TYR A 55 10.79 3.38 -6.20
CA TYR A 55 11.97 4.23 -6.31
C TYR A 55 12.59 4.46 -4.94
N SER A 56 13.90 4.28 -4.78
CA SER A 56 14.54 4.56 -3.50
C SER A 56 16.00 4.99 -3.62
N LEU A 57 16.48 5.71 -2.60
CA LEU A 57 17.92 5.82 -2.35
C LEU A 57 18.39 4.48 -1.80
N LEU A 58 19.43 3.91 -2.42
CA LEU A 58 19.99 2.60 -2.06
C LEU A 58 20.99 2.75 -0.90
N VAL A 59 20.47 3.10 0.27
CA VAL A 59 21.26 3.45 1.46
C VAL A 59 20.81 2.65 2.69
N GLY A 60 21.77 2.36 3.57
CA GLY A 60 21.53 1.65 4.84
C GLY A 60 20.96 2.51 5.96
N TRP A 61 20.51 3.73 5.69
CA TRP A 61 20.00 4.65 6.71
C TRP A 61 18.64 4.23 7.25
N LYS A 62 18.45 4.27 8.58
CA LYS A 62 17.32 3.66 9.31
C LYS A 62 15.93 3.90 8.71
N ASN A 63 15.67 5.08 8.17
CA ASN A 63 14.35 5.47 7.69
C ASN A 63 14.10 5.13 6.20
N PHE A 64 15.10 4.59 5.49
CA PHE A 64 15.02 4.29 4.07
C PHE A 64 14.64 2.83 3.82
N LEU A 65 13.92 2.58 2.73
CA LEU A 65 13.40 1.26 2.40
C LEU A 65 14.46 0.16 2.32
N PRO A 66 15.67 0.35 1.74
CA PRO A 66 16.69 -0.70 1.74
C PRO A 66 17.10 -1.12 3.15
N SER A 67 17.23 -0.15 4.07
CA SER A 67 17.57 -0.40 5.47
C SER A 67 16.46 -1.20 6.17
N LYS A 68 15.20 -0.79 5.98
CA LYS A 68 14.03 -1.50 6.51
C LYS A 68 13.91 -2.92 5.94
N LEU A 69 14.16 -3.08 4.64
CA LEU A 69 14.15 -4.36 3.96
C LEU A 69 15.21 -5.32 4.51
N ILE A 70 16.44 -4.85 4.67
CA ILE A 70 17.52 -5.65 5.26
C ILE A 70 17.19 -6.00 6.71
N HIS A 71 16.65 -5.06 7.48
CA HIS A 71 16.24 -5.32 8.86
C HIS A 71 15.12 -6.35 8.94
N ALA A 72 14.10 -6.26 8.08
CA ALA A 72 13.00 -7.21 8.01
C ALA A 72 13.44 -8.65 7.71
N VAL A 73 14.53 -8.82 6.95
CA VAL A 73 15.07 -10.13 6.56
C VAL A 73 16.13 -10.65 7.54
N LYS A 74 17.10 -9.80 7.93
CA LYS A 74 18.27 -10.21 8.73
C LYS A 74 18.18 -9.86 10.21
N GLY A 75 17.21 -9.05 10.63
CA GLY A 75 17.06 -8.57 12.01
C GLY A 75 18.11 -7.53 12.45
N ASN A 76 19.14 -7.27 11.66
CA ASN A 76 20.15 -6.24 11.93
C ASN A 76 20.63 -5.60 10.61
N ILE A 77 21.09 -4.35 10.69
CA ILE A 77 21.67 -3.60 9.58
C ILE A 77 23.14 -3.39 9.90
N LYS A 78 23.99 -4.38 9.61
CA LYS A 78 25.45 -4.18 9.66
C LYS A 78 25.95 -3.55 8.37
N GLU A 79 25.43 -4.01 7.23
CA GLU A 79 25.80 -3.54 5.89
C GLU A 79 24.58 -3.51 4.97
N CYS A 80 24.58 -2.58 4.02
CA CYS A 80 23.51 -2.44 3.03
C CYS A 80 23.72 -3.42 1.85
N ASP A 81 23.69 -4.72 2.13
CA ASP A 81 23.84 -5.79 1.14
C ASP A 81 22.47 -6.30 0.69
N LEU A 82 21.96 -5.75 -0.42
CA LEU A 82 20.69 -6.14 -1.02
C LEU A 82 20.77 -7.46 -1.81
N ASP A 83 21.93 -7.80 -2.36
CA ASP A 83 22.10 -9.02 -3.17
C ASP A 83 21.84 -10.28 -2.35
N SER A 84 22.34 -10.31 -1.11
CA SER A 84 22.16 -11.44 -0.20
C SER A 84 20.72 -11.70 0.25
N ILE A 85 19.79 -10.78 0.02
CA ILE A 85 18.39 -10.90 0.45
C ILE A 85 17.41 -11.00 -0.72
N ILE A 86 17.90 -11.02 -1.97
CA ILE A 86 17.06 -11.29 -3.14
C ILE A 86 16.36 -12.64 -2.97
N GLY A 87 15.05 -12.65 -3.22
CA GLY A 87 14.19 -13.80 -3.06
C GLY A 87 13.54 -13.94 -1.68
N SER A 88 13.87 -13.06 -0.73
CA SER A 88 13.28 -13.10 0.61
C SER A 88 11.81 -12.68 0.61
N GLU A 89 11.03 -13.32 1.48
CA GLU A 89 9.63 -12.97 1.74
C GLU A 89 9.54 -11.93 2.87
N VAL A 90 8.73 -10.91 2.65
CA VAL A 90 8.56 -9.74 3.53
C VAL A 90 7.11 -9.26 3.50
N GLY A 91 6.75 -8.42 4.47
CA GLY A 91 5.54 -7.60 4.39
C GLY A 91 5.83 -6.23 3.80
N VAL A 92 4.97 -5.75 2.92
CA VAL A 92 5.05 -4.38 2.38
C VAL A 92 3.74 -3.64 2.63
N GLU A 93 3.85 -2.36 3.02
CA GLU A 93 2.70 -1.45 3.06
C GLU A 93 2.60 -0.71 1.74
N ILE A 94 1.43 -0.80 1.11
CA ILE A 94 1.11 -0.14 -0.14
C ILE A 94 0.23 1.08 0.12
N ARG A 95 0.65 2.23 -0.41
CA ARG A 95 -0.14 3.45 -0.43
C ARG A 95 -0.19 4.03 -1.83
N ASN A 96 -1.34 4.58 -2.19
CA ASN A 96 -1.57 5.21 -3.47
C ASN A 96 -1.44 6.73 -3.29
N THR A 97 -0.48 7.34 -3.98
CA THR A 97 -0.29 8.79 -3.97
C THR A 97 -0.89 9.39 -5.23
N ILE A 98 -1.81 10.33 -5.06
CA ILE A 98 -2.39 11.09 -6.16
C ILE A 98 -1.51 12.32 -6.40
N ALA A 99 -0.94 12.44 -7.61
CA ALA A 99 -0.19 13.62 -8.02
C ALA A 99 -0.68 14.12 -9.38
N LEU A 100 -1.15 15.38 -9.40
CA LEU A 100 -1.76 16.05 -10.56
C LEU A 100 -2.93 15.26 -11.16
N THR A 101 -2.65 14.38 -12.11
CA THR A 101 -3.63 13.55 -12.85
C THR A 101 -3.40 12.05 -12.70
N ASP A 102 -2.30 11.64 -12.05
CA ASP A 102 -1.89 10.24 -11.96
C ASP A 102 -1.94 9.74 -10.51
N THR A 103 -2.24 8.45 -10.36
CA THR A 103 -2.17 7.76 -9.07
C THR A 103 -1.04 6.75 -9.09
N TYR A 104 -0.10 6.89 -8.16
CA TYR A 104 1.11 6.08 -8.05
C TYR A 104 0.98 5.10 -6.88
N THR A 105 1.15 3.82 -7.16
CA THR A 105 1.23 2.77 -6.13
C THR A 105 2.66 2.69 -5.59
N ASN A 106 2.84 3.00 -4.30
CA ASN A 106 4.13 3.06 -3.65
C ASN A 106 4.24 2.05 -2.52
N VAL A 107 5.43 1.50 -2.31
CA VAL A 107 5.81 0.79 -1.07
C VAL A 107 6.32 1.83 -0.07
N CYS A 108 5.58 2.07 1.00
CA CYS A 108 5.96 3.07 2.01
C CYS A 108 6.63 2.48 3.26
N ASP A 109 6.38 1.21 3.54
CA ASP A 109 7.00 0.51 4.66
C ASP A 109 7.24 -0.97 4.39
N ILE A 110 8.15 -1.56 5.16
CA ILE A 110 8.57 -2.97 5.03
C ILE A 110 8.75 -3.57 6.42
N VAL A 111 8.14 -4.74 6.64
CA VAL A 111 8.22 -5.50 7.89
C VAL A 111 8.61 -6.95 7.61
N SER A 112 8.95 -7.71 8.67
CA SER A 112 9.27 -9.13 8.50
C SER A 112 8.05 -9.93 8.03
N LYS A 113 8.30 -11.12 7.46
CA LYS A 113 7.23 -12.05 7.09
C LYS A 113 6.29 -12.39 8.26
N LYS A 114 6.80 -12.40 9.50
CA LYS A 114 5.99 -12.73 10.68
C LYS A 114 5.09 -11.57 11.08
N ASP A 115 5.64 -10.35 11.09
CA ASP A 115 4.92 -9.17 11.58
C ASP A 115 3.80 -8.74 10.63
N VAL A 116 3.91 -9.05 9.34
CA VAL A 116 2.87 -8.67 8.36
C VAL A 116 1.53 -9.38 8.62
N GLU A 117 1.55 -10.59 9.18
CA GLU A 117 0.31 -11.30 9.50
C GLU A 117 -0.53 -10.55 10.54
N GLU A 118 0.13 -9.93 11.52
CA GLU A 118 -0.53 -9.10 12.53
C GLU A 118 -1.08 -7.82 11.89
N LYS A 119 -0.29 -7.17 11.02
CA LYS A 119 -0.72 -5.97 10.28
C LYS A 119 -1.93 -6.21 9.38
N ILE A 120 -1.97 -7.34 8.67
CA ILE A 120 -3.11 -7.70 7.81
C ILE A 120 -4.35 -7.98 8.66
N LYS A 121 -4.21 -8.66 9.81
CA LYS A 121 -5.33 -8.89 10.74
C LYS A 121 -5.90 -7.58 11.29
N GLU A 122 -5.05 -6.64 11.69
CA GLU A 122 -5.47 -5.31 12.15
C GLU A 122 -6.22 -4.53 11.06
N GLN A 123 -5.71 -4.56 9.83
CA GLN A 123 -6.35 -3.94 8.68
C GLN A 123 -7.75 -4.51 8.40
N ASN A 124 -7.89 -5.83 8.42
CA ASN A 124 -9.17 -6.48 8.14
C ASN A 124 -10.22 -6.19 9.21
N LYS A 125 -9.84 -6.12 10.49
CA LYS A 125 -10.74 -5.72 11.58
C LYS A 125 -11.26 -4.29 11.41
N GLY A 126 -10.38 -3.35 11.04
CA GLY A 126 -10.78 -1.98 10.75
C GLY A 126 -11.70 -1.86 9.52
N GLY A 127 -11.54 -2.76 8.54
CA GLY A 127 -12.45 -2.88 7.40
C GLY A 127 -13.83 -3.40 7.78
N GLU A 128 -13.90 -4.46 8.59
CA GLU A 128 -15.16 -5.06 9.06
C GLU A 128 -15.96 -4.09 9.94
N GLU A 129 -15.31 -3.38 10.88
CA GLU A 129 -15.98 -2.37 11.72
C GLU A 129 -16.50 -1.17 10.90
N GLY A 130 -15.78 -0.77 9.85
CA GLY A 130 -16.20 0.27 8.92
C GLY A 130 -17.39 -0.14 8.05
N GLU A 131 -17.39 -1.35 7.52
CA GLU A 131 -18.50 -1.89 6.71
C GLU A 131 -19.78 -2.06 7.55
N VAL A 132 -19.67 -2.57 8.78
CA VAL A 132 -20.81 -2.69 9.71
C VAL A 132 -21.41 -1.32 10.06
N GLN A 133 -20.59 -0.29 10.23
CA GLN A 133 -21.09 1.08 10.47
C GLN A 133 -21.78 1.66 9.23
N VAL A 134 -21.24 1.46 8.03
CA VAL A 134 -21.86 1.93 6.78
C VAL A 134 -23.20 1.22 6.53
N GLU A 135 -23.27 -0.10 6.71
CA GLU A 135 -24.54 -0.84 6.61
C GLU A 135 -25.55 -0.40 7.68
N SER A 136 -25.11 -0.14 8.91
CA SER A 136 -25.99 0.35 9.98
C SER A 136 -26.56 1.74 9.68
N ASN A 137 -25.76 2.62 9.07
CA ASN A 137 -26.18 3.97 8.68
C ASN A 137 -27.06 3.94 7.43
N GLN A 138 -26.79 3.07 6.46
CA GLN A 138 -27.67 2.86 5.30
C GLN A 138 -29.01 2.25 5.72
N ASN A 139 -29.02 1.28 6.63
CA ASN A 139 -30.26 0.72 7.19
C ASN A 139 -31.06 1.76 8.00
N LYS A 140 -30.38 2.62 8.78
CA LYS A 140 -31.04 3.75 9.46
C LYS A 140 -31.62 4.75 8.46
N PHE A 141 -30.88 5.10 7.41
CA PHE A 141 -31.34 6.01 6.35
C PHE A 141 -32.55 5.47 5.58
N LEU A 142 -32.53 4.18 5.19
CA LEU A 142 -33.66 3.50 4.56
C LEU A 142 -34.89 3.40 5.49
N HIS A 143 -34.66 3.21 6.79
CA HIS A 143 -35.74 3.20 7.78
C HIS A 143 -36.33 4.60 8.03
N THR A 144 -35.52 5.66 7.89
CA THR A 144 -36.01 7.05 7.95
C THR A 144 -36.84 7.39 6.72
N LEU A 145 -36.41 7.02 5.50
CA LEU A 145 -37.18 7.22 4.27
C LEU A 145 -38.52 6.48 4.28
N ARG A 146 -38.58 5.26 4.82
CA ARG A 146 -39.83 4.50 5.00
C ARG A 146 -40.81 5.15 5.99
N ARG A 147 -40.35 6.04 6.87
CA ARG A 147 -41.23 6.81 7.78
C ARG A 147 -41.73 8.11 7.16
N GLU A 148 -41.06 8.63 6.13
CA GLU A 148 -41.46 9.87 5.45
C GLU A 148 -42.36 9.63 4.21
N GLU A 149 -42.55 8.39 3.78
CA GLU A 149 -43.50 8.01 2.70
C GLU A 149 -44.86 7.49 3.22
N VAL A 150 -45.36 8.03 4.33
CA VAL A 150 -46.80 7.96 4.63
C VAL A 150 -47.39 9.36 4.53
N ILE A 151 -47.35 9.92 3.32
CA ILE A 151 -48.35 10.91 2.91
C ILE A 151 -49.43 10.09 2.20
N THR A 152 -50.48 9.77 2.94
CA THR A 152 -51.70 9.23 2.35
C THR A 152 -52.31 10.30 1.45
N SER A 153 -52.83 9.88 0.31
CA SER A 153 -53.41 10.71 -0.76
C SER A 153 -54.67 11.51 -0.39
N ASP A 154 -54.94 11.76 0.89
CA ASP A 154 -56.13 12.47 1.38
C ASP A 154 -55.87 13.94 1.78
N ASP A 155 -54.63 14.45 1.76
CA ASP A 155 -54.31 15.83 2.15
C ASP A 155 -54.18 16.83 0.98
N ILE A 156 -54.62 16.46 -0.23
CA ILE A 156 -54.72 17.39 -1.37
C ILE A 156 -56.19 17.54 -1.75
N ILE A 157 -56.90 18.43 -1.06
CA ILE A 157 -57.97 19.34 -1.56
C ILE A 157 -58.38 20.22 -0.36
N ASN A 158 -57.96 21.48 -0.36
CA ASN A 158 -58.71 22.65 0.12
C ASN A 158 -57.84 23.90 0.00
N PHE A 159 -57.82 24.48 -1.21
CA PHE A 159 -57.67 25.91 -1.45
C PHE A 159 -58.40 26.26 -2.75
#